data_AF-A0A8T8WS54-F1
#
_entry.id   AF-A0A8T8WS54-F1
#
_cell.length_a   1.000
_cell.length_b   1.000
_cell.length_c   1.000
_cell.angle_alpha   90.00
_cell.angle_beta   90.00
_cell.angle_gamma   90.00
#
_symmetry.space_group_name_H-M   'P 1'
#
loop_
_entity.id
_entity.type
_entity.pdbx_description
1 polymer ?
#
loop_
_entity_poly.entity_id
_entity_poly.type
_entity_poly.pdbx_seq_one_letter_code
_entity_poly.pdbx_strand_id
1 'polypeptide(L)'
;MTRPTMDEPPRDTVSPEKFKAARAQLLQDEKAVTYLSQAVVAARRRLPMVKVDDPARFCFDTLHGEQSLLDLFDGHKQLIIYHVMLATEDVSSVGYDTVRSAERGDDMDRFRSPR
;
A
#
# COMPACT_ATOMS: atom_id res chain seq x y z
N MET A 1 21.11 -3.56 9.87
CA MET A 1 20.64 -2.20 9.53
C MET A 1 19.65 -1.77 10.60
N THR A 2 20.08 -0.89 11.50
CA THR A 2 19.33 -0.51 12.71
C THR A 2 18.14 0.36 12.32
N ARG A 3 16.91 -0.01 12.71
CA ARG A 3 15.76 0.92 12.63
C ARG A 3 16.11 2.17 13.46
N PRO A 4 15.85 3.39 12.98
CA PRO A 4 15.86 4.52 13.88
C PRO A 4 14.73 4.29 14.89
N THR A 5 15.09 4.00 16.14
CA THR A 5 14.16 4.09 17.26
C THR A 5 13.76 5.56 17.32
N MET A 6 12.59 5.88 16.77
CA MET A 6 11.98 7.19 16.93
C MET A 6 11.59 7.28 18.39
N ASP A 7 12.50 7.82 19.22
CA ASP A 7 12.19 8.40 20.52
C ASP A 7 11.36 9.67 20.26
N GLU A 8 10.17 9.46 19.68
CA GLU A 8 9.28 10.54 19.30
C GLU A 8 8.44 10.91 20.51
N PRO A 9 8.50 12.17 20.97
CA PRO A 9 7.77 12.58 22.16
C PRO A 9 6.28 12.30 21.99
N PRO A 10 5.56 12.01 23.09
CA PRO A 10 4.13 11.76 23.04
C PRO A 10 3.42 12.92 22.34
N ARG A 11 2.52 12.57 21.41
CA ARG A 11 1.79 13.56 20.61
C ARG A 11 0.88 14.38 21.53
N ASP A 12 0.98 15.70 21.42
CA ASP A 12 0.10 16.61 22.16
C ASP A 12 -1.36 16.42 21.73
N THR A 13 -2.26 16.23 22.71
CA THR A 13 -3.70 16.26 22.46
C THR A 13 -4.13 17.71 22.30
N VAL A 14 -4.60 18.09 21.11
CA VAL A 14 -4.99 19.47 20.79
C VAL A 14 -6.49 19.60 20.56
N SER A 15 -6.98 20.84 20.53
CA SER A 15 -8.37 21.12 20.14
C SER A 15 -8.63 20.81 18.65
N PRO A 16 -9.89 20.54 18.26
CA PRO A 16 -10.26 20.29 16.87
C PRO A 16 -9.82 21.39 15.90
N GLU A 17 -9.93 22.66 16.29
CA GLU A 17 -9.54 23.81 15.45
C GLU A 17 -8.03 23.85 15.19
N LYS A 18 -7.22 23.60 16.23
CA LYS A 18 -5.76 23.54 16.09
C LYS A 18 -5.34 22.37 15.21
N PHE A 19 -6.01 21.22 15.34
CA PHE A 19 -5.80 20.07 14.46
C PHE A 19 -6.15 20.40 13.00
N LYS A 20 -7.31 21.04 12.76
CA LYS A 20 -7.76 21.40 11.40
C LYS A 20 -6.77 22.35 10.71
N ALA A 21 -6.27 23.35 11.43
CA ALA A 21 -5.26 24.27 10.91
C ALA A 21 -3.95 23.56 10.54
N ALA A 22 -3.43 22.71 11.44
CA ALA A 22 -2.23 21.92 11.16
C ALA A 22 -2.43 20.95 9.98
N ARG A 23 -3.61 20.31 9.89
CA ARG A 23 -3.93 19.39 8.79
C ARG A 23 -4.07 20.11 7.45
N ALA A 24 -4.60 21.32 7.43
CA ALA A 24 -4.69 22.13 6.22
C ALA A 24 -3.29 22.47 5.67
N GLN A 25 -2.33 22.76 6.55
CA GLN A 25 -0.94 22.98 6.14
C GLN A 25 -0.31 21.71 5.57
N LEU A 26 -0.42 20.58 6.29
CA LEU A 26 0.10 19.29 5.83
C LEU A 26 -0.47 18.88 4.46
N LEU A 27 -1.77 19.14 4.24
CA LEU A 27 -2.42 18.81 2.98
C LEU A 27 -1.80 19.53 1.78
N GLN A 28 -1.24 20.74 1.97
CA GLN A 28 -0.54 21.46 0.90
C GLN A 28 0.75 20.75 0.51
N ASP A 29 1.51 20.27 1.50
CA ASP A 29 2.77 19.55 1.30
C ASP A 29 2.51 18.18 0.63
N GLU A 30 1.52 17.43 1.12
CA GLU A 30 1.08 16.17 0.51
C GLU A 30 0.66 16.35 -0.95
N LYS A 31 -0.02 17.46 -1.25
CA LYS A 31 -0.44 17.80 -2.61
C LYS A 31 0.75 18.11 -3.52
N ALA A 32 1.77 18.81 -3.01
CA ALA A 32 3.00 19.06 -3.76
C ALA A 32 3.74 17.74 -4.10
N VAL A 33 3.86 16.82 -3.14
CA VAL A 33 4.43 15.48 -3.38
C VAL A 33 3.63 14.73 -4.46
N THR A 34 2.30 14.81 -4.40
CA THR A 34 1.43 14.19 -5.39
C THR A 34 1.70 14.71 -6.80
N TYR A 35 1.82 16.03 -6.97
CA TYR A 35 2.12 16.63 -8.28
C TYR A 35 3.49 16.21 -8.81
N LEU A 36 4.52 16.18 -7.95
CA LEU A 36 5.85 15.72 -8.35
C LEU A 36 5.82 14.25 -8.78
N SER A 37 5.13 13.38 -8.03
CA SER A 37 4.96 11.97 -8.39
C SER A 37 4.26 11.81 -9.75
N GLN A 38 3.19 12.57 -9.98
CA GLN A 38 2.48 12.58 -11.27
C GLN A 38 3.38 13.03 -12.43
N ALA A 39 4.21 14.06 -12.22
CA ALA A 39 5.15 14.54 -13.23
C ALA A 39 6.19 13.46 -13.60
N VAL A 40 6.70 12.74 -12.60
CA VAL A 40 7.63 11.60 -12.81
C VAL A 40 6.95 10.47 -13.59
N VAL A 41 5.73 10.09 -13.22
CA VAL A 41 4.97 9.06 -13.95
C VAL A 41 4.74 9.48 -15.41
N ALA A 42 4.39 10.74 -15.66
CA ALA A 42 4.23 11.26 -17.01
C ALA A 42 5.54 11.26 -17.79
N ALA A 43 6.66 11.62 -17.16
CA ALA A 43 7.99 11.56 -17.77
C ALA A 43 8.38 10.12 -18.14
N ARG A 44 8.15 9.15 -17.25
CA ARG A 44 8.40 7.72 -17.50
C ARG A 44 7.64 7.20 -18.71
N ARG A 45 6.37 7.62 -18.89
CA ARG A 45 5.55 7.24 -20.05
C ARG A 45 6.04 7.82 -21.38
N ARG A 46 6.81 8.90 -21.34
CA ARG A 46 7.41 9.56 -22.53
C ARG A 46 8.83 9.08 -22.82
N LEU A 47 9.40 8.21 -21.98
CA LEU A 47 10.72 7.64 -22.26
C LEU A 47 10.68 6.86 -23.60
N PRO A 48 11.76 6.92 -24.39
CA PRO A 48 11.86 6.12 -25.60
C PRO A 48 11.64 4.64 -25.30
N MET A 49 10.83 3.99 -26.12
CA MET A 49 10.57 2.56 -26.01
C MET A 49 11.69 1.78 -26.70
N VAL A 50 12.12 0.69 -26.07
CA VAL A 50 12.99 -0.32 -26.70
C VAL A 50 12.11 -1.44 -27.22
N LYS A 51 12.32 -1.83 -28.47
CA LYS A 51 11.61 -2.97 -29.05
C LYS A 51 12.10 -4.26 -28.39
N VAL A 52 11.15 -5.12 -28.00
CA VAL A 52 11.46 -6.49 -27.60
C VAL A 52 11.50 -7.34 -28.86
N ASP A 53 12.70 -7.77 -29.26
CA ASP A 53 12.88 -8.50 -30.52
C ASP A 53 12.51 -9.99 -30.42
N ASP A 54 12.60 -10.57 -29.23
CA ASP A 54 12.29 -11.98 -28.96
C ASP A 54 11.22 -12.10 -27.86
N PRO A 55 9.93 -12.02 -28.20
CA PRO A 55 8.84 -12.16 -27.23
C PRO A 55 8.71 -13.59 -26.70
N ALA A 56 9.22 -14.60 -27.41
CA ALA A 56 9.18 -16.00 -26.99
C ALA A 56 10.17 -16.29 -25.85
N ARG A 57 11.16 -15.42 -25.63
CA ARG A 57 12.07 -15.50 -24.47
C ARG A 57 11.37 -15.22 -23.14
N PHE A 58 10.22 -14.55 -23.15
CA PHE A 58 9.46 -14.21 -21.94
C PHE A 58 8.34 -15.22 -21.72
N CYS A 59 8.71 -16.37 -21.16
CA CYS A 59 7.77 -17.39 -20.73
C CYS A 59 7.37 -17.19 -19.26
N PHE A 60 6.07 -17.37 -18.99
CA PHE A 60 5.49 -17.26 -17.67
C PHE A 60 4.71 -18.53 -17.34
N ASP A 61 4.88 -19.01 -16.11
CA ASP A 61 4.07 -20.11 -15.58
C ASP A 61 2.68 -19.59 -15.21
N THR A 62 1.66 -20.16 -15.83
CA THR A 62 0.26 -19.84 -15.53
C THR A 62 -0.49 -21.10 -15.11
N LEU A 63 -1.72 -20.93 -14.59
CA LEU A 63 -2.61 -22.05 -14.29
C LEU A 63 -2.99 -22.88 -15.54
N HIS A 64 -2.81 -22.32 -16.73
CA HIS A 64 -3.11 -22.96 -18.00
C HIS A 64 -1.85 -23.49 -18.71
N GLY A 65 -0.71 -23.51 -18.02
CA GLY A 65 0.59 -23.89 -18.56
C GLY A 65 1.50 -22.70 -18.86
N GLU A 66 2.59 -22.95 -19.57
CA GLU A 66 3.56 -21.94 -19.98
C GLU A 66 2.95 -21.03 -21.05
N GLN A 67 3.01 -19.71 -20.85
CA GLN A 67 2.49 -18.70 -21.77
C GLN A 67 3.55 -17.65 -22.10
N SER A 68 3.62 -17.19 -23.35
CA SER A 68 4.49 -16.09 -23.72
C SER A 68 3.92 -14.74 -23.25
N LEU A 69 4.76 -13.69 -23.23
CA LEU A 69 4.30 -12.34 -22.92
C LEU A 69 3.13 -11.88 -23.80
N LEU A 70 3.09 -12.27 -25.08
CA LEU A 70 2.01 -11.89 -25.99
C LEU A 70 0.72 -12.65 -25.69
N ASP A 71 0.83 -13.91 -25.29
CA ASP A 71 -0.34 -14.73 -24.94
C ASP A 71 -1.06 -14.20 -23.70
N LEU A 72 -0.32 -13.62 -22.74
CA LEU A 72 -0.89 -12.98 -21.55
C LEU A 72 -1.82 -11.80 -21.88
N PHE A 73 -1.67 -11.16 -23.05
CA PHE A 73 -2.59 -10.10 -23.47
C PHE A 73 -3.94 -10.64 -23.92
N ASP A 74 -4.04 -11.90 -24.36
CA ASP A 74 -5.29 -12.55 -24.80
C ASP A 74 -6.14 -11.67 -25.75
N GLY A 75 -5.49 -11.01 -26.72
CA GLY A 75 -6.13 -10.10 -27.67
C GLY A 75 -6.52 -8.72 -27.12
N HIS A 76 -6.25 -8.44 -25.85
CA HIS A 76 -6.44 -7.12 -25.25
C HIS A 76 -5.28 -6.18 -25.55
N LYS A 77 -5.55 -4.87 -25.47
CA LYS A 77 -4.54 -3.81 -25.70
C LYS A 77 -3.76 -3.43 -24.44
N GLN A 78 -4.16 -3.95 -23.29
CA GLN A 78 -3.59 -3.62 -21.99
C GLN A 78 -3.49 -4.88 -21.13
N LEU A 79 -2.36 -5.02 -20.45
CA LEU A 79 -2.09 -6.07 -19.48
C LEU A 79 -1.93 -5.41 -18.10
N ILE A 80 -2.70 -5.86 -17.11
CA ILE A 80 -2.56 -5.41 -15.72
C ILE A 80 -1.73 -6.46 -14.98
N ILE A 81 -0.58 -6.04 -14.45
CA ILE A 81 0.34 -6.91 -13.72
C ILE A 81 0.31 -6.51 -12.24
N TYR A 82 0.04 -7.47 -11.37
CA TYR A 82 0.18 -7.28 -9.93
C TYR A 82 1.48 -7.91 -9.45
N HIS A 83 2.39 -7.08 -8.94
CA HIS A 83 3.67 -7.55 -8.43
C HIS A 83 3.58 -7.80 -6.93
N VAL A 84 3.45 -9.06 -6.53
CA VAL A 84 3.57 -9.45 -5.11
C VAL A 84 5.03 -9.73 -4.81
N MET A 85 5.66 -8.83 -4.04
CA MET A 85 6.93 -9.16 -3.40
C MET A 85 6.62 -10.03 -2.17
N LEU A 86 6.80 -11.35 -2.29
CA LEU A 86 6.79 -12.24 -1.13
C LEU A 86 8.04 -11.92 -0.29
N ALA A 87 7.84 -11.49 0.95
CA ALA A 87 8.95 -11.32 1.88
C ALA A 87 9.60 -12.69 2.12
N THR A 88 10.92 -12.79 1.92
CA THR A 88 11.68 -14.00 2.22
C THR A 88 11.79 -14.14 3.74
N GLU A 89 11.14 -15.16 4.32
CA GLU A 89 11.35 -15.76 5.65
C GLU A 89 11.80 -14.83 6.81
N ASP A 90 11.35 -13.57 6.84
CA ASP A 90 11.56 -12.68 7.98
C ASP A 90 10.26 -11.92 8.26
N VAL A 91 9.28 -12.67 8.76
CA VAL A 91 7.94 -12.18 9.16
C VAL A 91 7.96 -11.43 10.50
N SER A 92 9.11 -10.99 10.98
CA SER A 92 9.22 -10.15 12.17
C SER A 92 8.72 -8.69 11.96
N SER A 93 8.19 -8.36 10.77
CA SER A 93 7.84 -6.99 10.39
C SER A 93 6.51 -6.79 9.67
N VAL A 94 5.63 -7.78 9.55
CA VAL A 94 4.26 -7.52 9.04
C VAL A 94 3.33 -7.37 10.24
N GLY A 95 3.30 -6.14 10.78
CA GLY A 95 2.37 -5.74 11.81
C GLY A 95 0.93 -5.70 11.28
N TYR A 96 0.28 -6.87 11.24
CA TYR A 96 -1.12 -6.92 11.59
C TYR A 96 -1.17 -6.97 13.12
N ASP A 97 -1.32 -5.81 13.76
CA ASP A 97 -1.75 -5.74 15.16
C ASP A 97 -3.10 -6.45 15.27
N THR A 98 -3.04 -7.73 15.62
CA THR A 98 -4.19 -8.50 16.05
C THR A 98 -4.57 -7.94 17.41
N VAL A 99 -5.43 -6.92 17.41
CA VAL A 99 -6.12 -6.47 18.62
C VAL A 99 -7.09 -7.57 19.03
N ARG A 100 -6.57 -8.61 19.68
CA ARG A 100 -7.35 -9.64 20.35
C ARG A 100 -6.63 -10.03 21.63
N SER A 101 -6.78 -9.16 22.64
CA SER A 101 -6.78 -9.52 24.05
C SER A 101 -7.46 -8.40 24.83
N ALA A 102 -8.78 -8.50 24.96
CA ALA A 102 -9.47 -8.04 26.14
C ALA A 102 -10.42 -9.18 26.52
N GLU A 103 -9.87 -10.16 27.23
CA GLU A 103 -10.63 -10.96 28.17
C GLU A 103 -11.24 -9.97 29.18
N ARG A 104 -12.43 -9.47 28.88
CA ARG A 104 -13.29 -8.85 29.87
C ARG A 104 -14.17 -9.98 30.41
N GLY A 105 -13.58 -10.72 31.35
CA GLY A 105 -14.36 -11.52 32.30
C GLY A 105 -15.23 -10.56 33.11
N ASP A 106 -16.49 -10.96 33.20
CA ASP A 106 -17.53 -10.50 34.11
C ASP A 106 -17.98 -9.02 34.05
N ASP A 107 -19.31 -8.91 34.11
CA ASP A 107 -20.12 -7.75 34.46
C ASP A 107 -20.63 -6.87 33.29
N MET A 108 -21.63 -7.40 32.58
CA MET A 108 -22.58 -6.60 31.79
C MET A 108 -23.99 -7.22 31.87
N ASP A 109 -24.54 -7.33 33.08
CA ASP A 109 -25.94 -7.68 33.31
C ASP A 109 -26.72 -6.53 33.99
N ARG A 110 -26.53 -5.29 33.50
CA ARG A 110 -27.17 -4.11 34.12
C ARG A 110 -27.81 -3.05 33.23
N PHE A 111 -27.88 -3.24 31.92
CA PHE A 111 -28.65 -2.31 31.06
C PHE A 111 -29.48 -3.02 30.00
N ARG A 112 -30.51 -3.73 30.46
CA ARG A 112 -31.79 -3.82 29.76
C ARG A 112 -32.87 -3.21 30.63
N SER A 113 -33.29 -1.99 30.32
CA SER A 113 -34.61 -1.50 30.76
C SER A 113 -35.63 -1.81 29.66
N PRO A 114 -36.87 -2.19 30.03
CA PRO A 114 -37.91 -2.59 29.09
C PRO A 114 -38.50 -1.39 28.35
N ARG A 115 -39.11 -1.66 27.19
CA ARG A 115 -39.94 -0.71 26.44
C ARG A 115 -41.14 -0.25 27.23
#